data_AF-A0A2D4ND75-F1
#
_entry.id   AF-A0A2D4ND75-F1
#
_cell.length_a   1.000
_cell.length_b   1.000
_cell.length_c   1.000
_cell.angle_alpha   90.00
_cell.angle_beta   90.00
_cell.angle_gamma   90.00
#
_symmetry.space_group_name_H-M   'P 1'
#
loop_
_entity.id
_entity.type
_entity.pdbx_description
1 polymer ?
#
loop_
_entity_poly.entity_id
_entity_poly.type
_entity_poly.pdbx_seq_one_letter_code
_entity_poly.pdbx_strand_id
1 'polypeptide(L)'
;MVYCAEYPDDWCKDIRFLSGLLLFLSGMGINIHSDFLLRQLRKPGEYTYKIPQGGLFAYVSGANFFGEILEWFGYAIATWSIPALAFAFFTVSCVGPRAYHHHRFYLKTFTAYPRSRKVLIPFIF
;
A
#
# COMPACT_ATOMS: atom_id res chain seq x y z
N MET A 1 5.15 32.26 -9.49
CA MET A 1 4.47 30.98 -9.25
C MET A 1 5.53 29.91 -9.47
N VAL A 2 5.92 29.14 -8.45
CA VAL A 2 6.92 28.07 -8.63
C VAL A 2 6.20 26.90 -9.30
N TYR A 3 6.42 26.71 -10.60
CA TYR A 3 5.90 25.55 -11.31
C TYR A 3 6.73 24.34 -10.89
N CYS A 4 6.12 23.43 -10.12
CA CYS A 4 6.78 22.21 -9.64
C CYS A 4 6.76 21.07 -10.66
N ALA A 5 6.12 21.27 -11.82
CA ALA A 5 6.08 20.34 -12.93
C ALA A 5 5.76 21.07 -14.25
N GLU A 6 6.49 20.74 -15.30
CA GLU A 6 6.19 21.11 -16.69
C GLU A 6 6.15 19.81 -17.49
N TYR A 7 5.06 19.60 -18.25
CA TYR A 7 4.84 18.37 -19.00
C TYR A 7 4.86 18.68 -20.51
N PRO A 8 5.64 17.92 -21.31
CA PRO A 8 5.53 17.93 -22.76
C PRO A 8 4.13 17.51 -23.25
N ASP A 9 3.74 17.94 -24.46
CA ASP A 9 2.44 17.60 -25.06
C ASP A 9 2.24 16.08 -25.25
N ASP A 10 3.33 15.32 -25.37
CA ASP A 10 3.34 13.88 -25.52
C ASP A 10 3.50 13.10 -24.20
N TRP A 11 3.45 13.78 -23.05
CA TRP A 11 3.66 13.16 -21.73
C TRP A 11 2.78 11.94 -21.47
N CYS A 12 1.52 11.95 -21.92
CA CYS A 12 0.61 10.82 -21.75
C CYS A 12 1.08 9.52 -22.46
N LYS A 13 2.00 9.63 -23.42
CA LYS A 13 2.61 8.48 -24.12
C LYS A 13 3.99 8.12 -23.54
N ASP A 14 4.54 8.95 -22.67
CA ASP A 14 5.85 8.73 -22.06
C ASP A 14 5.80 7.48 -21.17
N ILE A 15 6.89 6.72 -21.19
CA ILE A 15 7.02 5.49 -20.40
C ILE A 15 6.89 5.77 -18.90
N ARG A 16 7.31 6.94 -18.41
CA ARG A 16 7.14 7.36 -17.01
C ARG A 16 5.67 7.51 -16.67
N PHE A 17 4.92 8.21 -17.49
CA PHE A 17 3.48 8.37 -17.26
C PHE A 17 2.75 7.02 -17.30
N LEU A 18 3.00 6.21 -18.33
CA LEU A 18 2.33 4.92 -18.49
C LEU A 18 2.68 3.91 -17.40
N SER A 19 3.98 3.78 -17.06
CA SER A 19 4.42 2.89 -15.98
C SER A 19 3.96 3.39 -14.61
N GLY A 20 4.00 4.70 -14.35
CA GLY A 20 3.51 5.31 -13.13
C GLY A 20 2.00 5.13 -12.96
N LEU A 21 1.22 5.33 -14.03
CA LEU A 21 -0.22 5.11 -14.03
C LEU A 21 -0.57 3.64 -13.79
N LEU A 22 0.14 2.71 -14.45
CA LEU A 22 -0.07 1.28 -14.23
C LEU A 22 0.25 0.88 -12.78
N LEU A 23 1.34 1.41 -12.22
CA LEU A 23 1.72 1.17 -10.83
C LEU A 23 0.69 1.76 -9.86
N PHE A 24 0.22 2.98 -10.14
CA PHE A 24 -0.82 3.67 -9.37
C PHE A 24 -2.10 2.83 -9.30
N LEU A 25 -2.64 2.44 -10.46
CA LEU A 25 -3.87 1.66 -10.54
C LEU A 25 -3.73 0.27 -9.89
N SER A 26 -2.56 -0.36 -10.04
CA SER A 26 -2.27 -1.64 -9.40
C SER A 26 -2.22 -1.50 -7.87
N GLY A 27 -1.53 -0.47 -7.36
CA GLY A 27 -1.46 -0.16 -5.93
C GLY A 27 -2.83 0.15 -5.33
N MET A 28 -3.60 1.01 -6.01
CA MET A 28 -4.96 1.37 -5.63
C MET A 28 -5.88 0.13 -5.60
N GLY A 29 -5.78 -0.74 -6.60
CA GLY A 29 -6.53 -2.00 -6.64
C GLY A 29 -6.22 -2.91 -5.46
N ILE A 30 -4.93 -3.08 -5.11
CA ILE A 30 -4.50 -3.85 -3.94
C ILE A 30 -5.00 -3.22 -2.64
N ASN A 31 -4.90 -1.90 -2.52
CA ASN A 31 -5.32 -1.13 -1.35
C ASN A 31 -6.83 -1.33 -1.10
N ILE A 32 -7.66 -1.01 -2.10
CA ILE A 32 -9.12 -1.12 -2.02
C ILE A 32 -9.56 -2.56 -1.76
N HIS A 33 -8.96 -3.54 -2.44
CA HIS A 33 -9.28 -4.94 -2.24
C HIS A 33 -8.93 -5.40 -0.82
N SER A 34 -7.78 -5.00 -0.30
CA SER A 34 -7.35 -5.36 1.05
C SER A 34 -8.24 -4.72 2.11
N ASP A 35 -8.60 -3.44 1.95
CA ASP A 35 -9.52 -2.75 2.85
C ASP A 35 -10.94 -3.29 2.77
N PHE A 36 -11.37 -3.77 1.61
CA PHE A 36 -12.63 -4.49 1.47
C PHE A 36 -12.61 -5.79 2.31
N LEU A 37 -11.56 -6.60 2.20
CA LEU A 37 -11.40 -7.81 3.02
C LEU A 37 -11.38 -7.49 4.53
N LEU A 38 -10.66 -6.44 4.94
CA LEU A 38 -10.61 -6.01 6.33
C LEU A 38 -11.99 -5.56 6.86
N ARG A 39 -12.76 -4.85 6.04
CA ARG A 39 -14.13 -4.44 6.40
C ARG A 39 -15.05 -5.64 6.60
N GLN A 40 -14.92 -6.67 5.76
CA GLN A 40 -15.74 -7.88 5.88
C GLN A 40 -15.45 -8.72 7.13
N LEU A 41 -14.30 -8.52 7.80
CA LEU A 41 -13.98 -9.25 9.04
C LEU A 41 -14.87 -8.86 10.22
N ARG A 42 -15.51 -7.68 10.17
CA ARG A 42 -16.30 -7.14 11.28
C ARG A 42 -17.74 -6.94 10.86
N LYS A 43 -18.67 -7.38 11.72
CA LYS A 43 -20.06 -6.93 11.64
C LYS A 43 -20.19 -5.54 12.28
N PRO A 44 -21.17 -4.72 11.86
CA PRO A 44 -21.45 -3.45 12.54
C PRO A 44 -21.67 -3.67 14.04
N GLY A 45 -20.89 -2.98 14.89
CA GLY A 45 -20.92 -3.12 16.35
C GLY A 45 -19.95 -4.15 16.94
N GLU A 46 -19.19 -4.87 16.12
CA GLU A 46 -18.18 -5.84 16.59
C GLU A 46 -16.79 -5.20 16.76
N TYR A 47 -16.20 -5.34 17.95
CA TYR A 47 -14.87 -4.80 18.28
C TYR A 47 -13.74 -5.83 18.22
N THR A 48 -14.06 -7.08 17.89
CA THR A 48 -13.10 -8.20 17.89
C THR A 48 -12.15 -8.09 16.70
N TYR A 49 -10.85 -8.32 16.95
CA TYR A 49 -9.86 -8.49 15.90
C TYR A 49 -9.89 -9.93 15.37
N LYS A 50 -9.80 -10.10 14.06
CA LYS A 50 -9.69 -11.40 13.39
C LYS A 50 -8.48 -11.38 12.47
N ILE A 51 -7.94 -12.57 12.19
CA ILE A 51 -6.82 -12.70 11.25
C ILE A 51 -7.36 -12.48 9.83
N PRO A 52 -6.87 -11.47 9.08
CA PRO A 52 -7.26 -11.30 7.68
C PRO A 52 -6.76 -12.48 6.85
N GLN A 53 -7.61 -12.98 5.96
CA GLN A 53 -7.29 -14.05 5.02
C GLN A 53 -7.75 -13.66 3.61
N GLY A 54 -7.14 -14.27 2.60
CA GLY A 54 -7.43 -13.99 1.19
C GLY A 54 -6.51 -12.94 0.57
N GLY A 55 -6.42 -12.96 -0.76
CA GLY A 55 -5.60 -12.05 -1.54
C GLY A 55 -4.16 -11.96 -1.06
N LEU A 56 -3.63 -10.73 -1.00
CA LEU A 56 -2.25 -10.47 -0.60
C LEU A 56 -2.00 -10.69 0.90
N PHE A 57 -3.05 -10.78 1.73
CA PHE A 57 -2.89 -11.13 3.15
C PHE A 57 -2.36 -12.55 3.36
N ALA A 58 -2.37 -13.41 2.35
CA ALA A 58 -1.70 -14.71 2.41
C ALA A 58 -0.18 -14.56 2.59
N TYR A 59 0.41 -13.46 2.09
CA TYR A 59 1.85 -13.23 2.07
C TYR A 59 2.30 -12.17 3.07
N VAL A 60 1.51 -11.12 3.29
CA VAL A 60 1.90 -9.97 4.13
C VAL A 60 0.80 -9.57 5.10
N SER A 61 1.18 -9.00 6.25
CA SER A 61 0.23 -8.51 7.26
C SER A 61 -0.42 -7.19 6.87
N GLY A 62 0.35 -6.29 6.26
CA GLY A 62 -0.08 -4.97 5.80
C GLY A 62 -0.33 -4.93 4.30
N ALA A 63 -1.24 -5.75 3.78
CA ALA A 63 -1.52 -5.79 2.34
C ALA A 63 -2.06 -4.46 1.79
N ASN A 64 -2.94 -3.79 2.54
CA ASN A 64 -3.47 -2.47 2.19
C ASN A 64 -2.36 -1.40 2.17
N PHE A 65 -1.50 -1.43 3.17
CA PHE A 65 -0.32 -0.56 3.30
C PHE A 65 0.67 -0.73 2.15
N PHE A 66 0.90 -1.97 1.71
CA PHE A 66 1.71 -2.24 0.54
C PHE A 66 1.10 -1.64 -0.73
N GLY A 67 -0.22 -1.80 -0.92
CA GLY A 67 -0.95 -1.19 -2.02
C GLY A 67 -0.84 0.34 -2.02
N GLU A 68 -1.03 0.98 -0.87
CA GLU A 68 -0.91 2.43 -0.70
C GLU A 68 0.48 2.95 -1.06
N ILE A 69 1.54 2.24 -0.65
CA ILE A 69 2.91 2.61 -1.00
C ILE A 69 3.12 2.53 -2.52
N LEU A 70 2.69 1.44 -3.17
CA LEU A 70 2.78 1.30 -4.62
C LEU A 70 1.99 2.39 -5.35
N GLU A 71 0.81 2.74 -4.84
CA GLU A 71 -0.05 3.78 -5.37
C GLU A 71 0.70 5.12 -5.42
N TRP A 72 1.27 5.55 -4.29
CA TRP A 72 1.96 6.85 -4.23
C TRP A 72 3.28 6.89 -4.97
N PHE A 73 4.03 5.78 -5.04
CA PHE A 73 5.19 5.71 -5.94
C PHE A 73 4.79 5.78 -7.41
N GLY A 74 3.69 5.12 -7.80
CA GLY A 74 3.13 5.26 -9.15
C GLY A 74 2.76 6.70 -9.47
N TYR A 75 2.11 7.39 -8.54
CA TYR A 75 1.78 8.82 -8.65
C TYR A 75 3.04 9.70 -8.79
N ALA A 76 4.06 9.45 -7.99
CA ALA A 76 5.33 10.19 -8.06
C ALA A 76 6.03 10.01 -9.42
N ILE A 77 6.03 8.79 -9.97
CA ILE A 77 6.58 8.51 -11.28
C ILE A 77 5.75 9.17 -12.39
N ALA A 78 4.42 9.09 -12.31
CA ALA A 78 3.52 9.63 -13.33
C ALA A 78 3.55 11.17 -13.40
N THR A 79 3.66 11.84 -12.26
CA THR A 79 3.77 13.31 -12.16
C THR A 79 5.20 13.82 -12.30
N TRP A 80 6.20 12.95 -12.13
CA TRP A 80 7.62 13.29 -12.17
C TRP A 80 7.98 14.56 -11.39
N SER A 81 7.33 14.75 -10.22
CA SER A 81 7.42 15.98 -9.43
C SER A 81 8.02 15.73 -8.04
N ILE A 82 8.83 16.69 -7.58
CA ILE A 82 9.45 16.62 -6.24
C ILE A 82 8.41 16.55 -5.11
N PRO A 83 7.30 17.32 -5.13
CA PRO A 83 6.26 17.21 -4.10
C PRO A 83 5.62 15.82 -4.05
N ALA A 84 5.36 15.19 -5.20
CA ALA A 84 4.77 13.85 -5.23
C ALA A 84 5.75 12.79 -4.70
N LEU A 85 7.05 12.91 -5.02
CA LEU A 85 8.07 12.02 -4.45
C LEU A 85 8.20 12.19 -2.93
N ALA A 86 8.20 13.43 -2.45
CA ALA A 86 8.21 13.71 -1.01
C ALA A 86 6.99 13.09 -0.31
N PHE A 87 5.82 13.16 -0.94
CA PHE A 87 4.61 12.53 -0.41
C PHE A 87 4.70 11.00 -0.40
N ALA A 88 5.20 10.37 -1.46
CA ALA A 88 5.42 8.92 -1.48
C ALA A 88 6.38 8.47 -0.37
N PHE A 89 7.48 9.20 -0.16
CA PHE A 89 8.44 8.91 0.92
C PHE A 89 7.83 9.11 2.31
N PHE A 90 7.02 10.15 2.49
CA PHE A 90 6.26 10.39 3.71
C PHE A 90 5.31 9.23 4.00
N THR A 91 4.56 8.75 2.99
CA THR A 91 3.66 7.61 3.15
C THR A 91 4.40 6.36 3.61
N VAL A 92 5.54 6.02 3.01
CA VAL A 92 6.38 4.89 3.48
C VAL A 92 6.79 5.07 4.94
N SER A 93 7.20 6.28 5.32
CA SER A 93 7.68 6.59 6.66
C SER A 93 6.57 6.50 7.72
N CYS A 94 5.32 6.82 7.36
CA CYS A 94 4.19 6.71 8.27
C CYS A 94 3.59 5.31 8.30
N VAL A 95 3.39 4.71 7.14
CA VAL A 95 2.66 3.45 6.99
C VAL A 95 3.56 2.24 7.25
N GLY A 96 4.85 2.31 6.91
CA GLY A 96 5.81 1.23 7.14
C GLY A 96 5.92 0.80 8.62
N PRO A 97 6.19 1.72 9.56
CA PRO A 97 6.20 1.40 10.99
C PRO A 97 4.84 0.87 11.48
N ARG A 98 3.73 1.42 10.96
CA ARG A 98 2.38 0.95 11.29
C ARG A 98 2.17 -0.51 10.88
N ALA A 99 2.63 -0.91 9.69
CA ALA A 99 2.59 -2.30 9.23
C ALA A 99 3.38 -3.22 10.17
N TYR A 100 4.58 -2.80 10.60
CA TYR A 100 5.40 -3.55 11.54
C TYR A 100 4.71 -3.75 12.90
N HIS A 101 4.10 -2.70 13.43
CA HIS A 101 3.34 -2.80 14.68
C HIS A 101 2.12 -3.72 14.54
N HIS A 102 1.40 -3.67 13.41
CA HIS A 102 0.32 -4.61 13.10
C HIS A 102 0.81 -6.06 13.06
N HIS A 103 1.91 -6.34 12.35
CA HIS A 103 2.48 -7.69 12.28
C HIS A 103 2.85 -8.21 13.67
N ARG A 104 3.53 -7.38 14.49
CA ARG A 104 3.90 -7.74 15.87
C ARG A 104 2.67 -7.94 16.76
N PHE A 105 1.63 -7.15 16.60
CA PHE A 105 0.36 -7.33 17.31
C PHE A 105 -0.26 -8.67 16.95
N TYR A 106 -0.39 -9.00 15.66
CA TYR A 106 -0.98 -10.27 15.23
C TYR A 106 -0.22 -11.49 15.76
N LEU A 107 1.12 -11.48 15.74
CA LEU A 107 1.95 -12.56 16.30
C LEU A 107 1.76 -12.74 17.82
N LYS A 108 1.55 -11.65 18.56
CA LYS A 108 1.35 -11.70 20.01
C LYS A 108 -0.07 -12.12 20.40
N THR A 109 -1.06 -11.66 19.64
CA THR A 109 -2.47 -11.84 19.97
C THR A 109 -3.00 -13.19 19.50
N PHE A 110 -2.54 -13.69 18.35
CA PHE A 110 -3.05 -14.92 17.76
C PHE A 110 -1.97 -16.01 17.69
N THR A 111 -2.14 -17.06 18.48
CA THR A 111 -1.28 -18.26 18.45
C THR A 111 -1.34 -18.97 17.10
N ALA A 112 -2.48 -18.92 16.41
CA ALA A 112 -2.70 -19.49 15.09
C ALA A 112 -2.25 -18.59 13.93
N TYR A 113 -1.56 -17.47 14.19
CA TYR A 113 -1.11 -16.57 13.12
C TYR A 113 -0.04 -17.22 12.23
N PRO A 114 -0.16 -17.17 10.90
CA PRO A 114 0.84 -17.76 10.01
C PRO A 114 2.18 -17.03 10.13
N ARG A 115 3.20 -17.72 10.66
CA ARG A 115 4.56 -17.19 10.82
C ARG A 115 5.32 -17.00 9.50
N SER A 116 4.80 -17.57 8.41
CA SER A 116 5.34 -17.38 7.05
C SER A 116 5.04 -15.99 6.49
N ARG A 117 4.00 -15.31 7.00
CA ARG A 117 3.64 -13.95 6.55
C ARG A 117 4.75 -12.97 6.90
N LYS A 118 4.98 -12.06 5.97
CA LYS A 118 5.87 -10.91 6.13
C LYS A 118 5.08 -9.69 6.56
N VAL A 119 5.76 -8.61 6.90
CA VAL A 119 5.15 -7.37 7.39
C VAL A 119 4.44 -6.63 6.26
N LEU A 120 5.14 -6.38 5.16
CA LEU A 120 4.77 -5.44 4.11
C LEU A 120 5.20 -5.88 2.70
N ILE A 121 6.46 -6.26 2.51
CA ILE A 121 7.01 -6.68 1.22
C ILE A 121 6.98 -8.21 1.15
N PRO A 122 6.23 -8.81 0.21
CA PRO A 122 6.15 -10.26 0.08
C PRO A 122 7.54 -10.90 0.04
N PHE A 123 7.73 -11.95 0.84
CA PHE A 123 8.96 -12.75 0.96
C PHE A 123 10.20 -12.03 1.53
N ILE A 124 10.21 -10.70 1.62
CA ILE A 124 11.37 -9.91 2.07
C ILE A 124 11.16 -9.39 3.49
N PHE A 125 10.20 -8.48 3.67
CA PHE A 125 10.02 -7.72 4.91
C PHE A 125 8.59 -7.77 5.40
#